data_AF-A5DWF2-F1
#
_entry.id   AF-A5DWF2-F1
#
_cell.length_a   1.000
_cell.length_b   1.000
_cell.length_c   1.000
_cell.angle_alpha   90.00
_cell.angle_beta   90.00
_cell.angle_gamma   90.00
#
_symmetry.space_group_name_H-M   'P 1'
#
loop_
_entity.id
_entity.type
_entity.pdbx_description
1 polymer ?
#
loop_
_entity_poly.entity_id
_entity_poly.type
_entity_poly.pdbx_seq_one_letter_code
_entity_poly.pdbx_strand_id
1 'polypeptide(L)'
;MEKFSTWRDKATGISPFMPQQFPISQKKPGKTSRTSTSTSFNFKFNFTNGFNKFILIIIRLPIFILKFPLFAITSILYSITGLRFLLSFTFYFLFGFQPIDFTVDGIKRSQVSKLEPFRPQRGDLIVTNYISPLDGFIMSLLTKGSGVVILIPDKNGILYKYTPWTLVNHCFGQVQGEIVGSNDELSKLRKRNAIFLLLEGTTSNNTAILPFIKLDPKYKFEDFQIKTLVMKLFPQYYTLPISNVASLYYLFELLTDLTSTKSVRCKIYKFQEGDDNKNNDDDGDDHALNSRGGLKLATLRKSFELNSLNAVGDELSVDAKNRFISYYFNHDVGK
;
A
#
# COMPACT_ATOMS: atom_id res chain seq x y z
N MET A 1 16.67 -13.96 17.68
CA MET A 1 16.19 -12.87 16.78
C MET A 1 16.81 -12.94 15.38
N GLU A 2 17.55 -14.02 15.04
CA GLU A 2 18.30 -14.14 13.78
C GLU A 2 17.48 -14.61 12.58
N LYS A 3 16.27 -15.17 12.78
CA LYS A 3 15.48 -15.81 11.71
C LYS A 3 15.13 -14.88 10.52
N PHE A 4 15.07 -13.57 10.74
CA PHE A 4 14.68 -12.60 9.71
C PHE A 4 15.68 -11.46 9.52
N SER A 5 16.92 -11.62 9.98
CA SER A 5 17.96 -10.59 9.82
C SER A 5 18.32 -10.35 8.35
N THR A 6 18.27 -11.40 7.52
CA THR A 6 18.55 -11.32 6.07
C THR A 6 17.48 -10.57 5.29
N TRP A 7 16.27 -10.41 5.85
CA TRP A 7 15.13 -9.71 5.22
C TRP A 7 14.97 -8.28 5.74
N ARG A 8 16.09 -7.70 6.14
CA ARG A 8 16.23 -6.31 6.59
C ARG A 8 17.17 -5.58 5.66
N ASP A 9 16.82 -4.34 5.42
CA ASP A 9 17.72 -3.39 4.80
C ASP A 9 18.97 -3.24 5.69
N LYS A 10 20.15 -3.38 5.10
CA LYS A 10 21.40 -3.41 5.88
C LYS A 10 21.74 -2.05 6.49
N ALA A 11 21.37 -0.97 5.82
CA ALA A 11 21.68 0.39 6.26
C ALA A 11 20.70 0.89 7.33
N THR A 12 19.40 0.65 7.14
CA THR A 12 18.33 1.20 7.97
C THR A 12 17.74 0.19 8.96
N GLY A 13 18.00 -1.11 8.79
CA GLY A 13 17.44 -2.18 9.62
C GLY A 13 15.95 -2.45 9.39
N ILE A 14 15.33 -1.80 8.40
CA ILE A 14 13.89 -1.88 8.10
C ILE A 14 13.56 -3.24 7.46
N SER A 15 12.46 -3.87 7.89
CA SER A 15 11.96 -5.13 7.31
C SER A 15 10.67 -4.89 6.51
N PRO A 16 10.73 -4.44 5.24
CA PRO A 16 9.53 -3.98 4.52
C PRO A 16 8.49 -5.08 4.27
N PHE A 17 8.91 -6.35 4.26
CA PHE A 17 8.03 -7.49 4.01
C PHE A 17 7.41 -8.09 5.28
N MET A 18 7.83 -7.64 6.46
CA MET A 18 7.38 -8.23 7.72
C MET A 18 5.87 -7.99 7.93
N PRO A 19 5.06 -9.05 8.05
CA PRO A 19 3.62 -8.89 8.26
C PRO A 19 3.32 -8.27 9.61
N GLN A 20 2.33 -7.38 9.61
CA GLN A 20 1.80 -6.76 10.81
C GLN A 20 0.58 -7.57 11.26
N GLN A 21 0.55 -7.97 12.53
CA GLN A 21 -0.54 -8.80 13.05
C GLN A 21 -1.70 -7.94 13.51
N PHE A 22 -2.92 -8.32 13.11
CA PHE A 22 -4.15 -7.77 13.68
C PHE A 22 -4.20 -7.96 15.20
N PRO A 23 -4.83 -7.06 15.96
CA PRO A 23 -4.90 -7.14 17.42
C PRO A 23 -5.40 -8.48 17.96
N ILE A 24 -6.37 -9.12 17.29
CA ILE A 24 -6.86 -10.47 17.66
C ILE A 24 -5.75 -11.52 17.52
N SER A 25 -4.91 -11.38 16.50
CA SER A 25 -3.84 -12.32 16.20
C SER A 25 -2.58 -12.09 17.05
N GLN A 26 -2.36 -10.87 17.56
CA GLN A 26 -1.20 -10.56 18.40
C GLN A 26 -1.13 -11.49 19.64
N LYS A 27 0.02 -12.13 19.84
CA LYS A 27 0.36 -12.71 21.14
C LYS A 27 0.87 -11.54 21.99
N LYS A 28 0.23 -11.24 23.13
CA LYS A 28 0.83 -10.32 24.10
C LYS A 28 2.24 -10.85 24.41
N PRO A 29 3.31 -10.05 24.30
CA PRO A 29 4.58 -10.45 24.89
C PRO A 29 4.30 -10.66 26.37
N GLY A 30 4.47 -11.91 26.83
CA GLY A 30 4.37 -12.20 28.26
C GLY A 30 5.30 -11.25 28.97
N LYS A 31 4.76 -10.45 29.89
CA LYS A 31 5.60 -9.75 30.87
C LYS A 31 6.44 -10.82 31.54
N THR A 32 7.71 -10.90 31.18
CA THR A 32 8.68 -11.74 31.88
C THR A 32 8.97 -11.01 33.19
N SER A 33 8.05 -11.11 34.15
CA SER A 33 8.37 -10.83 35.54
C SER A 33 9.37 -11.90 35.95
N ARG A 34 10.65 -11.52 35.98
CA ARG A 34 11.68 -12.24 36.72
C ARG A 34 11.29 -12.19 38.20
N THR A 35 10.55 -13.20 38.65
CA THR A 35 10.53 -13.59 40.06
C THR A 35 10.86 -15.07 40.10
N SER A 36 12.12 -15.32 40.44
CA SER A 36 12.65 -16.62 40.78
C SER A 36 11.90 -17.14 42.00
N THR A 37 11.04 -18.13 41.83
CA THR A 37 10.76 -19.11 42.88
C THR A 37 10.30 -20.40 42.22
N SER A 38 11.08 -21.42 42.50
CA SER A 38 10.93 -22.81 42.13
C SER A 38 9.65 -23.45 42.68
N THR A 39 9.35 -24.61 42.10
CA THR A 39 8.52 -25.72 42.59
C THR A 39 7.03 -25.77 42.25
N SER A 40 6.65 -26.98 41.82
CA SER A 40 5.33 -27.60 41.69
C SER A 40 4.50 -27.29 40.42
N PHE A 41 4.51 -28.31 39.54
CA PHE A 41 3.41 -28.79 38.70
C PHE A 41 2.22 -27.82 38.57
N ASN A 42 2.30 -26.94 37.57
CA ASN A 42 1.12 -26.27 37.04
C ASN A 42 1.05 -26.59 35.54
N PHE A 43 0.34 -27.67 35.22
CA PHE A 43 -0.36 -27.85 33.95
C PHE A 43 -1.51 -26.83 33.87
N LYS A 44 -1.21 -25.54 34.08
CA LYS A 44 -2.10 -24.43 33.73
C LYS A 44 -1.81 -24.15 32.27
N PHE A 45 -2.54 -24.87 31.43
CA PHE A 45 -2.77 -24.52 30.04
C PHE A 45 -2.82 -23.00 29.87
N ASN A 46 -2.22 -22.50 28.80
CA ASN A 46 -2.30 -21.13 28.28
C ASN A 46 -3.74 -20.72 27.88
N PHE A 47 -4.76 -21.04 28.70
CA PHE A 47 -6.19 -20.86 28.45
C PHE A 47 -6.59 -19.39 28.50
N THR A 48 -5.91 -18.56 29.29
CA THR A 48 -6.21 -17.14 29.45
C THR A 48 -6.02 -16.33 28.17
N ASN A 49 -5.08 -16.70 27.31
CA ASN A 49 -4.86 -16.01 26.03
C ASN A 49 -5.79 -16.49 24.92
N GLY A 50 -6.22 -17.75 24.94
CA GLY A 50 -7.19 -18.31 23.97
C GLY A 50 -8.62 -17.87 24.26
N PHE A 51 -9.03 -17.92 25.53
CA PHE A 51 -10.38 -17.55 25.97
C PHE A 51 -10.69 -16.07 25.71
N ASN A 52 -9.75 -15.18 25.98
CA ASN A 52 -9.89 -13.75 25.67
C ASN A 52 -10.05 -13.48 24.16
N LYS A 53 -9.35 -14.24 23.30
CA LYS A 53 -9.49 -14.11 21.84
C LYS A 53 -10.84 -14.66 21.36
N PHE A 54 -11.30 -15.77 21.93
CA PHE A 54 -12.58 -16.37 21.60
C PHE A 54 -13.75 -15.46 21.99
N ILE A 55 -13.70 -14.84 23.18
CA ILE A 55 -14.67 -13.83 23.62
C ILE A 55 -14.70 -12.64 22.65
N LEU A 56 -13.54 -12.12 22.25
CA LEU A 56 -13.47 -11.01 21.30
C LEU A 56 -14.12 -11.34 19.95
N ILE A 57 -13.97 -12.57 19.46
CA ILE A 57 -14.63 -13.03 18.23
C ILE A 57 -16.15 -13.08 18.42
N ILE A 58 -16.64 -13.63 19.54
CA ILE A 58 -18.08 -13.69 19.84
C ILE A 58 -18.68 -12.28 19.90
N ILE A 59 -17.98 -11.31 20.50
CA ILE A 59 -18.44 -9.91 20.59
C ILE A 59 -18.45 -9.25 19.20
N ARG A 60 -17.47 -9.56 18.35
CA ARG A 60 -17.34 -8.97 17.01
C ARG A 60 -18.27 -9.59 15.97
N LEU A 61 -18.71 -10.83 16.16
CA LEU A 61 -19.54 -11.54 15.20
C LEU A 61 -20.91 -10.86 14.96
N PRO A 62 -21.67 -10.41 15.98
CA PRO A 62 -22.91 -9.63 15.76
C PRO A 62 -22.68 -8.37 14.93
N ILE A 63 -21.56 -7.66 15.18
CA ILE A 63 -21.21 -6.45 14.42
C ILE A 63 -20.93 -6.80 12.96
N PHE A 64 -20.23 -7.90 12.71
CA PHE A 64 -19.99 -8.38 11.35
C PHE A 64 -21.30 -8.74 10.65
N ILE A 65 -22.19 -9.51 11.29
CA ILE A 65 -23.49 -9.91 10.73
C ILE A 65 -24.34 -8.68 10.40
N LEU A 66 -24.27 -7.63 11.23
CA LEU A 66 -24.98 -6.37 10.98
C LEU A 66 -24.39 -5.57 9.81
N LYS A 67 -23.06 -5.42 9.76
CA LYS A 67 -22.40 -4.57 8.76
C LYS A 67 -22.18 -5.26 7.41
N PHE A 68 -22.07 -6.57 7.37
CA PHE A 68 -21.75 -7.31 6.15
C PHE A 68 -22.81 -7.17 5.05
N PRO A 69 -24.13 -7.27 5.33
CA PRO A 69 -25.16 -7.02 4.31
C PRO A 69 -25.10 -5.59 3.76
N LEU A 70 -24.89 -4.60 4.63
CA LEU A 70 -24.72 -3.20 4.23
C LEU A 70 -23.48 -3.02 3.34
N PHE A 71 -22.37 -3.68 3.69
CA PHE A 71 -21.16 -3.70 2.89
C PHE A 71 -21.40 -4.33 1.51
N ALA A 72 -22.10 -5.47 1.44
CA ALA A 72 -22.39 -6.15 0.19
C ALA A 72 -23.26 -5.28 -0.74
N ILE A 73 -24.33 -4.69 -0.21
CA ILE A 73 -25.23 -3.80 -0.98
C ILE A 73 -24.47 -2.58 -1.50
N THR A 74 -23.71 -1.90 -0.63
CA THR A 74 -22.95 -0.71 -1.02
C THR A 74 -21.85 -1.02 -2.02
N SER A 75 -21.20 -2.18 -1.90
CA SER A 75 -20.15 -2.64 -2.82
C SER A 75 -20.70 -2.98 -4.21
N ILE A 76 -21.84 -3.69 -4.29
CA ILE A 76 -22.52 -4.00 -5.56
C ILE A 76 -22.97 -2.70 -6.21
N LEU A 77 -23.62 -1.82 -5.46
CA LEU A 77 -24.14 -0.57 -5.99
C LEU A 77 -23.00 0.36 -6.44
N TYR A 78 -21.89 0.41 -5.72
CA TYR A 78 -20.69 1.13 -6.15
C TYR A 78 -20.10 0.55 -7.45
N SER A 79 -20.07 -0.77 -7.59
CA SER A 79 -19.52 -1.43 -8.78
C SER A 79 -20.35 -1.15 -10.04
N ILE A 80 -21.67 -0.98 -9.90
CA ILE A 80 -22.57 -0.66 -11.01
C ILE A 80 -22.56 0.83 -11.32
N THR A 81 -22.66 1.68 -10.29
CA THR A 81 -22.94 3.12 -10.46
C THR A 81 -21.69 4.00 -10.44
N GLY A 82 -20.59 3.53 -9.84
CA GLY A 82 -19.38 4.32 -9.61
C GLY A 82 -19.55 5.49 -8.64
N LEU A 83 -20.67 5.56 -7.90
CA LEU A 83 -20.98 6.71 -7.04
C LEU A 83 -20.01 6.83 -5.86
N ARG A 84 -19.27 7.93 -5.83
CA ARG A 84 -18.28 8.23 -4.77
C ARG A 84 -18.88 8.28 -3.36
N PHE A 85 -20.15 8.68 -3.22
CA PHE A 85 -20.83 8.67 -1.93
C PHE A 85 -20.89 7.26 -1.31
N LEU A 86 -21.17 6.23 -2.11
CA LEU A 86 -21.22 4.85 -1.63
C LEU A 86 -19.85 4.39 -1.14
N LEU A 87 -18.81 4.71 -1.91
CA LEU A 87 -17.44 4.43 -1.50
C LEU A 87 -17.07 5.16 -0.20
N SER A 88 -17.49 6.42 -0.06
CA SER A 88 -17.25 7.22 1.15
C SER A 88 -18.02 6.65 2.35
N PHE A 89 -19.25 6.20 2.15
CA PHE A 89 -20.04 5.52 3.18
C PHE A 89 -19.36 4.22 3.62
N THR A 90 -18.94 3.37 2.68
CA THR A 90 -18.24 2.13 3.02
C THR A 90 -16.94 2.41 3.78
N PHE A 91 -16.13 3.34 3.29
CA PHE A 91 -14.82 3.62 3.87
C PHE A 91 -14.89 4.32 5.23
N TYR A 92 -15.70 5.38 5.36
CA TYR A 92 -15.77 6.15 6.60
C TYR A 92 -16.73 5.56 7.62
N PHE A 93 -17.89 5.05 7.21
CA PHE A 93 -18.90 4.55 8.13
C PHE A 93 -18.74 3.05 8.42
N LEU A 94 -18.69 2.19 7.39
CA LEU A 94 -18.62 0.74 7.61
C LEU A 94 -17.26 0.31 8.16
N PHE A 95 -16.17 0.75 7.53
CA PHE A 95 -14.81 0.46 8.01
C PHE A 95 -14.37 1.37 9.16
N GLY A 96 -15.00 2.53 9.36
CA GLY A 96 -14.68 3.43 10.47
C GLY A 96 -13.38 4.22 10.28
N PHE A 97 -12.99 4.53 9.03
CA PHE A 97 -11.86 5.44 8.77
C PHE A 97 -12.24 6.89 9.02
N GLN A 98 -11.29 7.65 9.54
CA GLN A 98 -11.35 9.10 9.51
C GLN A 98 -11.24 9.62 8.06
N PRO A 99 -11.77 10.83 7.77
CA PRO A 99 -11.53 11.49 6.49
C PRO A 99 -10.04 11.52 6.15
N ILE A 100 -9.72 11.29 4.87
CA ILE A 100 -8.34 11.23 4.39
C ILE A 100 -7.63 12.57 4.69
N ASP A 101 -6.52 12.50 5.45
CA ASP A 101 -5.65 13.66 5.72
C ASP A 101 -4.82 13.94 4.47
N PHE A 102 -5.30 14.87 3.65
CA PHE A 102 -4.67 15.26 2.39
C PHE A 102 -3.79 16.50 2.58
N THR A 103 -2.53 16.38 2.18
CA THR A 103 -1.53 17.43 2.28
C THR A 103 -0.73 17.55 0.99
N VAL A 104 -0.22 18.75 0.71
CA VAL A 104 0.66 19.02 -0.43
C VAL A 104 1.91 19.67 0.10
N ASP A 105 3.07 19.28 -0.43
CA ASP A 105 4.34 19.83 0.00
C ASP A 105 4.39 21.36 -0.21
N GLY A 106 4.85 22.08 0.83
CA GLY A 106 4.87 23.55 0.84
C GLY A 106 3.52 24.24 1.07
N ILE A 107 2.39 23.53 1.19
CA ILE A 107 1.07 24.13 1.44
C ILE A 107 0.57 23.79 2.85
N LYS A 108 0.20 24.83 3.62
CA LYS A 108 -0.38 24.65 4.96
C LYS A 108 -1.75 23.98 4.87
N ARG A 109 -2.04 23.09 5.81
CA ARG A 109 -3.30 22.32 5.90
C ARG A 109 -4.56 23.20 5.94
N SER A 110 -4.48 24.39 6.51
CA SER A 110 -5.60 25.32 6.60
C SER A 110 -6.00 25.92 5.24
N GLN A 111 -5.13 25.86 4.23
CA GLN A 111 -5.35 26.47 2.92
C GLN A 111 -6.04 25.50 1.97
N VAL A 112 -7.25 25.06 2.33
CA VAL A 112 -8.02 24.03 1.59
C VAL A 112 -8.21 24.39 0.11
N SER A 113 -8.48 25.66 -0.19
CA SER A 113 -8.64 26.14 -1.58
C SER A 113 -7.39 25.96 -2.43
N LYS A 114 -6.19 25.99 -1.82
CA LYS A 114 -4.92 25.76 -2.53
C LYS A 114 -4.58 24.29 -2.66
N LEU A 115 -5.17 23.41 -1.85
CA LEU A 115 -4.96 21.95 -1.91
C LEU A 115 -5.79 21.32 -3.02
N GLU A 116 -7.04 21.76 -3.22
CA GLU A 116 -7.98 21.16 -4.17
C GLU A 116 -7.47 21.03 -5.62
N PRO A 117 -6.72 21.99 -6.20
CA PRO A 117 -6.16 21.85 -7.54
C PRO A 117 -5.11 20.73 -7.68
N PHE A 118 -4.50 20.30 -6.58
CA PHE A 118 -3.49 19.25 -6.59
C PHE A 118 -4.07 17.85 -6.46
N ARG A 119 -5.37 17.71 -6.12
CA ARG A 119 -6.01 16.39 -6.09
C ARG A 119 -5.86 15.72 -7.46
N PRO A 120 -5.66 14.39 -7.48
CA PRO A 120 -5.58 13.63 -8.73
C PRO A 120 -6.79 13.87 -9.61
N GLN A 121 -6.55 14.11 -10.89
CA GLN A 121 -7.58 14.31 -11.90
C GLN A 121 -7.17 13.65 -13.24
N ARG A 122 -8.10 13.65 -14.20
CA ARG A 122 -7.83 13.14 -15.56
C ARG A 122 -6.56 13.78 -16.14
N GLY A 123 -5.70 12.97 -16.76
CA GLY A 123 -4.44 13.42 -17.35
C GLY A 123 -3.23 13.40 -16.42
N ASP A 124 -3.44 13.22 -15.10
CA ASP A 124 -2.35 13.07 -14.14
C ASP A 124 -1.78 11.64 -14.18
N LEU A 125 -0.46 11.54 -14.00
CA LEU A 125 0.24 10.30 -13.64
C LEU A 125 0.78 10.44 -12.22
N ILE A 126 0.24 9.64 -11.30
CA ILE A 126 0.59 9.68 -9.89
C ILE A 126 1.42 8.46 -9.54
N VAL A 127 2.69 8.64 -9.28
CA VAL A 127 3.55 7.57 -8.75
C VAL A 127 3.35 7.49 -7.25
N THR A 128 3.01 6.33 -6.73
CA THR A 128 2.69 6.15 -5.30
C THR A 128 3.22 4.82 -4.78
N ASN A 129 3.38 4.76 -3.46
CA ASN A 129 3.73 3.52 -2.79
C ASN A 129 2.54 2.54 -2.77
N TYR A 130 2.85 1.25 -2.66
CA TYR A 130 1.90 0.14 -2.63
C TYR A 130 1.98 -0.57 -1.27
N ILE A 131 0.93 -0.49 -0.46
CA ILE A 131 0.93 -0.92 0.94
C ILE A 131 -0.23 -1.82 1.34
N SER A 132 -1.39 -1.72 0.68
CA SER A 132 -2.59 -2.44 1.13
C SER A 132 -3.60 -2.76 0.04
N PRO A 133 -4.51 -3.72 0.29
CA PRO A 133 -5.67 -3.95 -0.57
C PRO A 133 -6.61 -2.74 -0.68
N LEU A 134 -6.54 -1.78 0.25
CA LEU A 134 -7.40 -0.61 0.27
C LEU A 134 -6.90 0.52 -0.64
N ASP A 135 -5.67 0.41 -1.15
CA ASP A 135 -4.99 1.51 -1.84
C ASP A 135 -5.79 2.04 -3.03
N GLY A 136 -6.36 1.15 -3.85
CA GLY A 136 -7.18 1.55 -5.00
C GLY A 136 -8.45 2.32 -4.61
N PHE A 137 -9.06 1.97 -3.48
CA PHE A 137 -10.23 2.68 -2.95
C PHE A 137 -9.84 4.04 -2.36
N ILE A 138 -8.70 4.12 -1.67
CA ILE A 138 -8.16 5.38 -1.16
C ILE A 138 -7.87 6.33 -2.32
N MET A 139 -7.22 5.84 -3.39
CA MET A 139 -6.95 6.61 -4.61
C MET A 139 -8.25 7.10 -5.27
N SER A 140 -9.27 6.25 -5.31
CA SER A 140 -10.60 6.59 -5.83
C SER A 140 -11.30 7.66 -5.00
N LEU A 141 -11.17 7.61 -3.67
CA LEU A 141 -11.68 8.64 -2.77
C LEU A 141 -10.90 9.96 -2.87
N LEU A 142 -9.61 9.90 -3.20
CA LEU A 142 -8.76 11.09 -3.32
C LEU A 142 -9.01 11.85 -4.64
N THR A 143 -9.29 11.11 -5.72
CA THR A 143 -9.45 11.60 -7.09
C THR A 143 -10.70 12.48 -7.28
N LYS A 144 -10.57 13.51 -8.12
CA LYS A 144 -11.63 14.48 -8.41
C LYS A 144 -12.40 14.13 -9.68
N GLY A 145 -13.55 13.46 -9.51
CA GLY A 145 -14.58 13.33 -10.55
C GLY A 145 -14.21 12.53 -11.80
N SER A 146 -12.99 11.98 -11.88
CA SER A 146 -12.55 11.09 -12.94
C SER A 146 -12.50 9.64 -12.48
N GLY A 147 -12.51 8.72 -13.45
CA GLY A 147 -12.20 7.32 -13.17
C GLY A 147 -10.76 7.16 -12.67
N VAL A 148 -10.50 6.04 -12.00
CA VAL A 148 -9.17 5.67 -11.50
C VAL A 148 -8.72 4.40 -12.19
N VAL A 149 -7.47 4.41 -12.67
CA VAL A 149 -6.79 3.24 -13.22
C VAL A 149 -5.48 3.09 -12.47
N ILE A 150 -5.24 1.89 -11.96
CA ILE A 150 -4.00 1.54 -11.26
C ILE A 150 -3.13 0.71 -12.21
N LEU A 151 -1.88 1.09 -12.37
CA LEU A 151 -0.89 0.39 -13.18
C LEU A 151 0.19 -0.19 -12.28
N ILE A 152 0.51 -1.47 -12.48
CA ILE A 152 1.56 -2.18 -11.76
C ILE A 152 2.46 -2.85 -12.78
N PRO A 153 3.78 -2.60 -12.76
CA PRO A 153 4.72 -3.32 -13.58
C PRO A 153 4.98 -4.74 -13.05
N ASP A 154 5.14 -5.70 -13.95
CA ASP A 154 5.78 -6.97 -13.63
C ASP A 154 7.31 -6.82 -13.56
N LYS A 155 8.03 -7.90 -13.23
CA LYS A 155 9.50 -7.91 -13.18
C LYS A 155 10.19 -7.51 -14.49
N ASN A 156 9.51 -7.62 -15.63
CA ASN A 156 10.05 -7.29 -16.94
C ASN A 156 9.71 -5.83 -17.35
N GLY A 157 9.01 -5.09 -16.49
CA GLY A 157 8.58 -3.72 -16.78
C GLY A 157 7.31 -3.61 -17.63
N ILE A 158 6.59 -4.72 -17.84
CA ILE A 158 5.30 -4.74 -18.54
C ILE A 158 4.21 -4.26 -17.60
N LEU A 159 3.41 -3.29 -18.03
CA LEU A 159 2.35 -2.70 -17.21
C LEU A 159 1.06 -3.52 -17.29
N TYR A 160 0.49 -3.77 -16.12
CA TYR A 160 -0.82 -4.38 -15.95
C TYR A 160 -1.78 -3.36 -15.34
N LYS A 161 -3.00 -3.27 -15.88
CA LYS A 161 -4.05 -2.37 -15.41
C LYS A 161 -4.99 -3.08 -14.44
N TYR A 162 -5.36 -2.35 -13.40
CA TYR A 162 -6.23 -2.77 -12.31
C TYR A 162 -7.28 -1.71 -11.99
N THR A 163 -8.47 -2.19 -11.67
CA THR A 163 -9.51 -1.47 -10.94
C THR A 163 -9.26 -1.59 -9.42
N PRO A 164 -9.92 -0.77 -8.58
CA PRO A 164 -9.82 -0.95 -7.12
C PRO A 164 -10.15 -2.37 -6.64
N TRP A 165 -11.13 -3.04 -7.25
CA TRP A 165 -11.50 -4.41 -6.92
C TRP A 165 -10.46 -5.45 -7.34
N THR A 166 -9.98 -5.36 -8.58
CA THR A 166 -8.96 -6.30 -9.07
C THR A 166 -7.62 -6.11 -8.35
N LEU A 167 -7.32 -4.88 -7.88
CA LEU A 167 -6.18 -4.61 -7.01
C LEU A 167 -6.27 -5.34 -5.66
N VAL A 168 -7.47 -5.40 -5.05
CA VAL A 168 -7.68 -6.20 -3.82
C VAL A 168 -7.29 -7.65 -4.09
N ASN A 169 -7.83 -8.25 -5.15
CA ASN A 169 -7.57 -9.65 -5.50
C ASN A 169 -6.07 -9.88 -5.81
N HIS A 170 -5.42 -8.92 -6.46
CA HIS A 170 -3.97 -8.94 -6.70
C HIS A 170 -3.16 -8.97 -5.39
N CYS A 171 -3.54 -8.18 -4.38
CA CYS A 171 -2.87 -8.20 -3.07
C CYS A 171 -2.97 -9.56 -2.35
N PHE A 172 -4.03 -10.33 -2.63
CA PHE A 172 -4.22 -11.67 -2.10
C PHE A 172 -3.67 -12.78 -3.04
N GLY A 173 -2.96 -12.41 -4.11
CA GLY A 173 -2.37 -13.36 -5.06
C GLY A 173 -3.39 -14.11 -5.92
N GLN A 174 -4.61 -13.58 -6.07
CA GLN A 174 -5.72 -14.29 -6.71
C GLN A 174 -5.86 -13.99 -8.20
N VAL A 175 -5.46 -12.79 -8.65
CA VAL A 175 -5.70 -12.32 -10.02
C VAL A 175 -4.51 -11.49 -10.51
N GLN A 176 -4.11 -11.72 -11.76
CA GLN A 176 -3.23 -10.83 -12.51
C GLN A 176 -4.07 -9.88 -13.36
N GLY A 177 -3.66 -8.63 -13.46
CA GLY A 177 -4.39 -7.59 -14.19
C GLY A 177 -4.41 -7.83 -15.70
N GLU A 178 -5.00 -6.88 -16.43
CA GLU A 178 -4.98 -6.90 -17.89
C GLU A 178 -3.70 -6.21 -18.40
N ILE A 179 -3.04 -6.78 -19.41
CA ILE A 179 -1.81 -6.18 -19.98
C ILE A 179 -2.16 -4.87 -20.70
N VAL A 180 -1.34 -3.85 -20.47
CA VAL A 180 -1.36 -2.61 -21.27
C VAL A 180 -0.44 -2.80 -22.47
N GLY A 181 -1.03 -3.05 -23.63
CA GLY A 181 -0.29 -3.53 -24.81
C GLY A 181 0.54 -2.45 -25.53
N SER A 182 0.11 -1.18 -25.46
CA SER A 182 0.71 -0.09 -26.23
C SER A 182 0.56 1.30 -25.59
N ASN A 183 1.33 2.27 -26.08
CA ASN A 183 1.16 3.69 -25.73
C ASN A 183 -0.19 4.28 -26.12
N ASP A 184 -0.81 3.77 -27.19
CA ASP A 184 -2.12 4.25 -27.61
C ASP A 184 -3.19 3.90 -26.57
N GLU A 185 -3.08 2.73 -25.94
CA GLU A 185 -3.94 2.37 -24.82
C GLU A 185 -3.71 3.31 -23.63
N LEU A 186 -2.46 3.57 -23.27
CA LEU A 186 -2.10 4.52 -22.21
C LEU A 186 -2.66 5.93 -22.48
N SER A 187 -2.59 6.39 -23.72
CA SER A 187 -3.14 7.66 -24.18
C SER A 187 -4.67 7.71 -24.11
N LYS A 188 -5.36 6.60 -24.38
CA LYS A 188 -6.82 6.48 -24.21
C LYS A 188 -7.20 6.53 -22.73
N LEU A 189 -6.44 5.86 -21.86
CA LEU A 189 -6.66 5.85 -20.41
C LEU A 189 -6.49 7.26 -19.82
N ARG A 190 -5.44 7.99 -20.24
CA ARG A 190 -5.14 9.37 -19.83
C ARG A 190 -6.34 10.32 -19.98
N LYS A 191 -7.06 10.21 -21.11
CA LYS A 191 -8.15 11.14 -21.45
C LYS A 191 -9.34 11.09 -20.49
N ARG A 192 -9.55 9.96 -19.82
CA ARG A 192 -10.75 9.70 -19.00
C ARG A 192 -10.44 9.54 -17.51
N ASN A 193 -9.20 9.14 -17.18
CA ASN A 193 -8.86 8.66 -15.85
C ASN A 193 -7.65 9.39 -15.26
N ALA A 194 -7.60 9.44 -13.93
CA ALA A 194 -6.36 9.64 -13.20
C ALA A 194 -5.61 8.29 -13.15
N ILE A 195 -4.32 8.29 -13.49
CA ILE A 195 -3.52 7.06 -13.53
C ILE A 195 -2.60 7.02 -12.32
N PHE A 196 -2.69 5.94 -11.54
CA PHE A 196 -1.80 5.67 -10.42
C PHE A 196 -0.81 4.59 -10.81
N LEU A 197 0.48 4.82 -10.60
CA LEU A 197 1.55 3.92 -10.99
C LEU A 197 2.29 3.42 -9.74
N LEU A 198 2.18 2.12 -9.49
CA LEU A 198 2.77 1.43 -8.34
C LEU A 198 4.10 0.79 -8.75
N LEU A 199 5.14 1.61 -8.89
CA LEU A 199 6.45 1.17 -9.40
C LEU A 199 7.19 0.15 -8.54
N GLU A 200 6.80 0.01 -7.26
CA GLU A 200 7.30 -1.05 -6.37
C GLU A 200 6.95 -2.47 -6.87
N GLY A 201 5.92 -2.59 -7.72
CA GLY A 201 5.41 -3.87 -8.24
C GLY A 201 4.68 -4.74 -7.22
N THR A 202 4.82 -4.44 -5.92
CA THR A 202 4.30 -5.28 -4.85
C THR A 202 4.09 -4.50 -3.55
N THR A 203 3.28 -5.04 -2.64
CA THR A 203 2.95 -4.39 -1.36
C THR A 203 4.10 -4.36 -0.35
N SER A 204 4.17 -3.31 0.47
CA SER A 204 5.11 -3.14 1.59
C SER A 204 4.39 -2.76 2.90
N ASN A 205 5.12 -2.68 4.01
CA ASN A 205 4.55 -2.49 5.35
C ASN A 205 4.45 -1.02 5.82
N ASN A 206 4.38 -0.04 4.90
CA ASN A 206 4.21 1.39 5.22
C ASN A 206 5.39 2.03 5.99
N THR A 207 6.57 1.38 6.02
CA THR A 207 7.78 1.95 6.65
C THR A 207 8.86 2.37 5.65
N ALA A 208 8.82 1.82 4.44
CA ALA A 208 9.81 2.04 3.41
C ALA A 208 9.19 2.06 2.02
N ILE A 209 9.96 2.57 1.05
CA ILE A 209 9.68 2.46 -0.38
C ILE A 209 10.63 1.43 -1.01
N LEU A 210 10.05 0.41 -1.64
CA LEU A 210 10.79 -0.63 -2.34
C LEU A 210 11.45 -0.09 -3.63
N PRO A 211 12.43 -0.84 -4.17
CA PRO A 211 13.04 -0.52 -5.45
C PRO A 211 12.01 -0.40 -6.58
N PHE A 212 12.18 0.61 -7.42
CA PHE A 212 11.32 0.80 -8.58
C PHE A 212 11.73 -0.12 -9.72
N ILE A 213 10.74 -0.78 -10.29
CA ILE A 213 10.93 -1.60 -11.48
C ILE A 213 11.14 -0.68 -12.68
N LYS A 214 12.18 -0.97 -13.48
CA LYS A 214 12.41 -0.32 -14.76
C LYS A 214 11.32 -0.75 -15.75
N LEU A 215 10.64 0.23 -16.34
CA LEU A 215 9.55 -0.03 -17.27
C LEU A 215 10.08 -0.38 -18.67
N ASP A 216 9.29 -1.14 -19.41
CA ASP A 216 9.53 -1.40 -20.83
C ASP A 216 9.61 -0.07 -21.61
N PRO A 217 10.66 0.16 -22.43
CA PRO A 217 10.84 1.40 -23.20
C PRO A 217 9.68 1.74 -24.14
N LYS A 218 8.79 0.79 -24.43
CA LYS A 218 7.59 1.05 -25.22
C LYS A 218 6.65 2.03 -24.54
N TYR A 219 6.71 2.22 -23.21
CA TYR A 219 5.83 3.14 -22.50
C TYR A 219 6.40 4.57 -22.44
N LYS A 220 5.61 5.57 -22.86
CA LYS A 220 5.99 6.99 -22.84
C LYS A 220 5.04 7.80 -21.97
N PHE A 221 5.59 8.67 -21.13
CA PHE A 221 4.84 9.47 -20.16
C PHE A 221 4.99 10.99 -20.32
N GLU A 222 5.62 11.46 -21.40
CA GLU A 222 5.89 12.89 -21.69
C GLU A 222 4.63 13.76 -21.63
N ASP A 223 3.50 13.15 -21.97
CA ASP A 223 2.19 13.75 -22.03
C ASP A 223 1.54 13.94 -20.64
N PHE A 224 2.02 13.27 -19.60
CA PHE A 224 1.34 13.27 -18.31
C PHE A 224 1.82 14.38 -17.39
N GLN A 225 0.91 14.89 -16.56
CA GLN A 225 1.31 15.68 -15.40
C GLN A 225 1.77 14.72 -14.30
N ILE A 226 3.08 14.60 -14.12
CA ILE A 226 3.67 13.67 -13.16
C ILE A 226 3.63 14.27 -11.75
N LYS A 227 3.11 13.50 -10.80
CA LYS A 227 3.07 13.81 -9.37
C LYS A 227 3.54 12.58 -8.59
N THR A 228 4.10 12.78 -7.40
CA THR A 228 4.28 11.67 -6.45
C THR A 228 3.34 11.83 -5.27
N LEU A 229 2.81 10.69 -4.83
CA LEU A 229 1.89 10.60 -3.70
C LEU A 229 2.48 9.62 -2.68
N VAL A 230 2.66 10.10 -1.46
CA VAL A 230 3.02 9.26 -0.31
C VAL A 230 1.76 8.93 0.47
N MET A 231 1.44 7.65 0.53
CA MET A 231 0.34 7.10 1.29
C MET A 231 0.85 6.43 2.57
N LYS A 232 0.23 6.77 3.71
CA LYS A 232 0.45 6.08 4.97
C LYS A 232 -0.86 5.65 5.62
N LEU A 233 -0.94 4.38 5.96
CA LEU A 233 -2.11 3.73 6.54
C LEU A 233 -1.94 3.47 8.04
N PHE A 234 -2.85 3.99 8.84
CA PHE A 234 -2.87 3.78 10.28
C PHE A 234 -4.18 3.10 10.70
N PRO A 235 -4.11 2.09 11.58
CA PRO A 235 -2.91 1.42 12.09
C PRO A 235 -2.20 0.55 11.02
N GLN A 236 -0.90 0.29 11.21
CA GLN A 236 -0.06 -0.40 10.22
C GLN A 236 -0.48 -1.86 9.94
N TYR A 237 -1.25 -2.50 10.83
CA TYR A 237 -1.71 -3.87 10.61
C TYR A 237 -2.78 -4.01 9.51
N TYR A 238 -3.28 -2.90 8.95
CA TYR A 238 -4.06 -2.94 7.70
C TYR A 238 -3.18 -2.94 6.44
N THR A 239 -1.85 -2.82 6.58
CA THR A 239 -0.96 -3.12 5.47
C THR A 239 -0.91 -4.62 5.24
N LEU A 240 -0.73 -5.03 3.99
CA LEU A 240 -0.62 -6.44 3.62
C LEU A 240 0.69 -6.67 2.85
N PRO A 241 1.86 -6.52 3.50
CA PRO A 241 3.15 -6.71 2.85
C PRO A 241 3.31 -8.14 2.32
N ILE A 242 2.70 -9.14 2.95
CA ILE A 242 2.53 -10.49 2.38
C ILE A 242 1.09 -10.92 2.61
N SER A 243 0.57 -11.84 1.78
CA SER A 243 -0.77 -12.38 1.96
C SER A 243 -0.82 -13.45 3.06
N ASN A 244 -0.57 -13.03 4.32
CA ASN A 244 -0.57 -13.91 5.49
C ASN A 244 -1.93 -14.08 6.15
N VAL A 245 -2.96 -13.47 5.58
CA VAL A 245 -4.35 -13.56 6.05
C VAL A 245 -5.28 -13.78 4.86
N ALA A 246 -6.38 -14.51 5.09
CA ALA A 246 -7.41 -14.67 4.08
C ALA A 246 -8.17 -13.34 3.84
N SER A 247 -8.65 -13.14 2.62
CA SER A 247 -9.39 -11.93 2.24
C SER A 247 -10.64 -11.70 3.09
N LEU A 248 -11.38 -12.77 3.42
CA LEU A 248 -12.56 -12.69 4.28
C LEU A 248 -12.19 -12.31 5.72
N TYR A 249 -11.06 -12.81 6.24
CA TYR A 249 -10.59 -12.42 7.58
C TYR A 249 -10.14 -10.95 7.61
N TYR A 250 -9.48 -10.48 6.56
CA TYR A 250 -9.15 -9.06 6.40
C TYR A 250 -10.40 -8.18 6.37
N LEU A 251 -11.44 -8.60 5.64
CA LEU A 251 -12.74 -7.91 5.63
C LEU A 251 -13.43 -7.94 7.00
N PHE A 252 -13.38 -9.08 7.70
CA PHE A 252 -13.90 -9.20 9.07
C PHE A 252 -13.24 -8.20 10.01
N GLU A 253 -11.91 -8.07 9.98
CA GLU A 253 -11.17 -7.09 10.79
C GLU A 253 -11.49 -5.65 10.39
N LEU A 254 -11.74 -5.36 9.11
CA LEU A 254 -12.17 -4.02 8.68
C LEU A 254 -13.55 -3.63 9.21
N LEU A 255 -14.52 -4.55 9.17
CA LEU A 255 -15.88 -4.27 9.60
C LEU A 255 -16.03 -4.26 11.12
N THR A 256 -15.22 -5.04 11.84
CA THR A 256 -15.40 -5.29 13.28
C THR A 256 -14.40 -4.60 14.20
N ASP A 257 -13.30 -4.03 13.69
CA ASP A 257 -12.36 -3.29 14.53
C ASP A 257 -12.99 -1.96 14.98
N LEU A 258 -13.44 -1.93 16.24
CA LEU A 258 -13.95 -0.74 16.91
C LEU A 258 -12.91 -0.07 17.82
N THR A 259 -11.74 -0.68 17.97
CA THR A 259 -10.76 -0.28 18.98
C THR A 259 -9.75 0.75 18.48
N SER A 260 -9.44 0.72 17.19
CA SER A 260 -8.39 1.54 16.62
C SER A 260 -8.93 2.74 15.86
N THR A 261 -8.28 3.88 16.05
CA THR A 261 -8.47 5.07 15.23
C THR A 261 -7.81 4.83 13.86
N LYS A 262 -8.64 4.52 12.86
CA LYS A 262 -8.17 4.27 11.50
C LYS A 262 -8.04 5.59 10.75
N SER A 263 -6.89 5.86 10.15
CA SER A 263 -6.66 7.06 9.35
C SER A 263 -5.72 6.79 8.18
N VAL A 264 -5.86 7.61 7.15
CA VAL A 264 -5.01 7.58 5.96
C VAL A 264 -4.42 8.96 5.79
N ARG A 265 -3.10 9.03 5.66
CA ARG A 265 -2.38 10.26 5.32
C ARG A 265 -1.88 10.17 3.89
N CYS A 266 -2.22 11.18 3.10
CA CYS A 266 -1.86 11.31 1.70
C CYS A 266 -1.09 12.63 1.53
N LYS A 267 0.18 12.56 1.15
CA LYS A 267 1.01 13.74 0.87
C LYS A 267 1.46 13.74 -0.58
N ILE A 268 1.07 14.78 -1.33
CA ILE A 268 1.56 15.00 -2.69
C ILE A 268 2.83 15.84 -2.66
N TYR A 269 3.85 15.40 -3.39
CA TYR A 269 5.02 16.22 -3.70
C TYR A 269 4.84 16.89 -5.05
N LYS A 270 5.23 18.16 -5.13
CA LYS A 270 5.17 18.96 -6.34
C LYS A 270 6.58 19.10 -6.90
N PHE A 271 6.80 18.57 -8.10
CA PHE A 271 8.02 18.85 -8.85
C PHE A 271 7.99 20.32 -9.31
N GLN A 272 9.05 21.07 -9.02
CA GLN A 272 9.23 22.42 -9.54
C GLN A 272 9.97 22.34 -10.89
N GLU A 273 9.59 23.20 -11.85
CA GLU A 273 10.37 23.41 -13.08
C GLU A 273 11.78 23.89 -12.66
N GLY A 274 12.78 23.01 -12.71
CA GLY A 274 14.15 23.30 -12.27
C GLY A 274 14.79 22.23 -11.36
N ASP A 275 14.00 21.34 -10.73
CA ASP A 275 14.55 20.17 -10.01
C ASP A 275 15.28 19.20 -10.95
N ASP A 276 15.06 19.35 -12.25
CA ASP A 276 15.66 18.57 -13.32
C ASP A 276 17.16 18.84 -13.57
N ASN A 277 17.70 19.97 -13.09
CA ASN A 277 19.04 20.44 -13.44
C ASN A 277 20.09 20.34 -12.31
N LYS A 278 19.73 19.91 -11.09
CA LYS A 278 20.65 19.95 -9.93
C LYS A 278 21.34 18.64 -9.55
N ASN A 279 21.07 17.53 -10.24
CA ASN A 279 21.66 16.22 -9.90
C ASN A 279 22.54 15.62 -11.01
N ASN A 280 23.07 16.43 -11.93
CA ASN A 280 23.97 15.94 -13.00
C ASN A 280 25.47 16.11 -12.66
N ASP A 281 25.80 16.58 -11.46
CA ASP A 281 27.18 16.84 -11.04
C ASP A 281 27.57 15.88 -9.90
N ASP A 282 27.67 14.57 -10.18
CA ASP A 282 28.68 13.66 -9.63
C ASP A 282 28.35 12.21 -10.03
N ASP A 283 29.41 11.46 -10.36
CA ASP A 283 29.48 10.04 -10.70
C ASP A 283 29.13 9.63 -12.15
N GLY A 284 30.21 9.32 -12.88
CA GLY A 284 30.21 8.92 -14.28
C GLY A 284 29.79 7.47 -14.54
N ASP A 285 29.57 7.23 -15.84
CA ASP A 285 29.53 5.94 -16.54
C ASP A 285 28.71 4.81 -15.89
N ASP A 286 27.39 4.87 -16.10
CA ASP A 286 26.50 3.73 -16.45
C ASP A 286 25.00 4.07 -16.43
N HIS A 287 24.63 5.31 -16.07
CA HIS A 287 23.22 5.71 -15.87
C HIS A 287 22.50 6.31 -17.09
N ALA A 288 23.13 6.39 -18.26
CA ALA A 288 22.58 7.06 -19.44
C ALA A 288 21.39 6.34 -20.13
N LEU A 289 21.02 5.13 -19.72
CA LEU A 289 19.91 4.39 -20.35
C LEU A 289 18.51 4.73 -19.81
N ASN A 290 18.39 5.56 -18.77
CA ASN A 290 17.10 5.86 -18.10
C ASN A 290 16.41 7.16 -18.57
N SER A 291 16.89 7.82 -19.62
CA SER A 291 16.50 9.21 -19.94
C SER A 291 15.57 9.39 -21.16
N ARG A 292 14.98 8.33 -21.72
CA ARG A 292 14.25 8.40 -23.00
C ARG A 292 12.72 8.22 -22.95
N GLY A 293 12.08 8.46 -21.79
CA GLY A 293 10.62 8.33 -21.66
C GLY A 293 9.94 9.19 -20.58
N GLY A 294 10.55 10.33 -20.20
CA GLY A 294 9.96 11.32 -19.30
C GLY A 294 9.95 10.99 -17.79
N LEU A 295 10.17 9.72 -17.40
CA LEU A 295 10.09 9.28 -16.01
C LEU A 295 11.48 9.17 -15.34
N LYS A 296 11.94 10.22 -14.65
CA LYS A 296 13.22 10.21 -13.90
C LYS A 296 13.10 9.43 -12.58
N LEU A 297 13.31 8.12 -12.62
CA LEU A 297 13.12 7.21 -11.47
C LEU A 297 13.86 7.65 -10.20
N ALA A 298 15.11 8.11 -10.32
CA ALA A 298 15.89 8.56 -9.17
C ALA A 298 15.26 9.79 -8.47
N THR A 299 14.85 10.80 -9.25
CA THR A 299 14.16 12.00 -8.74
C THR A 299 12.82 11.64 -8.11
N LEU A 300 12.05 10.75 -8.73
CA LEU A 300 10.80 10.25 -8.16
C LEU A 300 11.05 9.58 -6.81
N ARG A 301 12.02 8.67 -6.73
CA ARG A 301 12.34 7.92 -5.52
C ARG A 301 12.78 8.84 -4.38
N LYS A 302 13.64 9.82 -4.66
CA LYS A 302 14.08 10.85 -3.71
C LYS A 302 12.91 11.64 -3.11
N SER A 303 11.84 11.88 -3.89
CA SER A 303 10.65 12.57 -3.36
C SER A 303 9.92 11.78 -2.26
N PHE A 304 10.04 10.44 -2.22
CA PHE A 304 9.47 9.63 -1.13
C PHE A 304 10.28 9.76 0.16
N GLU A 305 11.62 9.85 0.04
CA GLU A 305 12.55 10.04 1.17
C GLU A 305 12.29 11.36 1.88
N LEU A 306 12.14 12.45 1.11
CA LEU A 306 11.78 13.78 1.62
C LEU A 306 10.43 13.79 2.36
N ASN A 307 9.58 12.80 2.11
CA ASN A 307 8.25 12.65 2.69
C ASN A 307 8.15 11.51 3.71
N SER A 308 9.27 11.21 4.36
CA SER A 308 9.37 10.28 5.51
C SER A 308 9.12 8.81 5.16
N LEU A 309 9.38 8.38 3.92
CA LEU A 309 9.51 6.96 3.58
C LEU A 309 10.95 6.68 3.18
N ASN A 310 11.65 5.87 3.97
CA ASN A 310 13.03 5.53 3.69
C ASN A 310 13.10 4.61 2.46
N ALA A 311 13.99 4.91 1.51
CA ALA A 311 14.30 3.98 0.45
C ALA A 311 15.13 2.82 1.00
N VAL A 312 14.73 1.60 0.65
CA VAL A 312 15.52 0.40 0.95
C VAL A 312 16.39 0.02 -0.25
N GLY A 313 17.48 -0.70 0.00
CA GLY A 313 18.40 -1.14 -1.05
C GLY A 313 17.75 -2.07 -2.07
N ASP A 314 18.40 -2.18 -3.23
CA ASP A 314 17.92 -2.97 -4.37
C ASP A 314 17.88 -4.48 -4.09
N GLU A 315 18.52 -4.94 -3.00
CA GLU A 315 18.45 -6.32 -2.51
C GLU A 315 17.04 -6.70 -2.00
N LEU A 316 16.19 -5.73 -1.68
CA LEU A 316 14.80 -5.92 -1.23
C LEU A 316 13.82 -5.74 -2.39
N SER A 317 14.10 -6.38 -3.53
CA SER A 317 13.26 -6.38 -4.73
C SER A 317 12.03 -7.29 -4.63
N VAL A 318 11.19 -7.31 -5.68
CA VAL A 318 10.05 -8.23 -5.79
C VAL A 318 10.49 -9.71 -5.71
N ASP A 319 11.64 -10.06 -6.27
CA ASP A 319 12.18 -11.42 -6.19
C ASP A 319 12.59 -11.77 -4.76
N ALA A 320 13.16 -10.81 -4.03
CA ALA A 320 13.47 -10.98 -2.62
C ALA A 320 12.19 -11.21 -1.80
N LYS A 321 11.11 -10.49 -2.12
CA LYS A 321 9.81 -10.73 -1.49
C LYS A 321 9.27 -12.13 -1.77
N ASN A 322 9.38 -12.62 -3.01
CA ASN A 322 8.94 -13.97 -3.36
C ASN A 322 9.71 -15.04 -2.57
N ARG A 323 11.04 -14.88 -2.44
CA ARG A 323 11.87 -15.75 -1.58
C ARG A 323 11.47 -15.63 -0.10
N PHE A 324 11.19 -14.41 0.38
CA PHE A 324 10.70 -14.20 1.74
C PHE A 324 9.37 -14.90 2.00
N ILE A 325 8.43 -14.86 1.06
CA ILE A 325 7.13 -15.56 1.15
C ILE A 325 7.36 -17.07 1.29
N SER A 326 8.18 -17.68 0.42
CA SER A 326 8.52 -19.10 0.50
C SER A 326 9.15 -19.45 1.85
N TYR A 327 10.09 -18.63 2.33
CA TYR A 327 10.71 -18.81 3.64
C TYR A 327 9.75 -18.62 4.81
N TYR A 328 8.82 -17.66 4.71
CA TYR A 328 7.89 -17.34 5.79
C TYR A 328 6.88 -18.46 6.04
N PHE A 329 6.34 -19.05 4.97
CA PHE A 329 5.34 -20.12 5.07
C PHE A 329 5.94 -21.53 5.16
N ASN A 330 6.98 -21.80 4.37
CA ASN A 330 7.50 -23.17 4.20
C ASN A 330 8.88 -23.37 4.86
N HIS A 331 9.49 -22.31 5.42
CA HIS A 331 10.88 -22.28 5.88
C HIS A 331 11.87 -22.73 4.80
N ASP A 332 11.47 -22.59 3.55
CA ASP A 332 12.29 -22.95 2.40
C ASP A 332 13.31 -21.84 2.16
N VAL A 333 14.59 -22.21 2.22
CA VAL A 333 15.71 -21.34 1.89
C VAL A 333 16.08 -21.64 0.44
N GLY A 334 15.15 -21.35 -0.48
CA GLY A 334 15.40 -21.47 -1.91
C GLY A 334 16.68 -20.71 -2.26
N LYS A 335 17.61 -21.38 -2.97
CA LYS A 335 18.89 -20.81 -3.41
C LYS A 335 18.71 -19.66 -4.39
#